data_AF-A0A2E0WND9-F1
#
_entry.id   AF-A0A2E0WND9-F1
#
_cell.length_a   1.000
_cell.length_b   1.000
_cell.length_c   1.000
_cell.angle_alpha   90.00
_cell.angle_beta   90.00
_cell.angle_gamma   90.00
#
_symmetry.space_group_name_H-M   'P 1'
#
loop_
_entity.id
_entity.type
_entity.pdbx_description
1 polymer ?
#
loop_
_entity_poly.entity_id
_entity_poly.type
_entity_poly.pdbx_seq_one_letter_code
_entity_poly.pdbx_strand_id
1 'polypeptide(L)'
;MLSLLSKKEWEARHREPRQDHVDYEDVISDILDGFEIVATNLSNQELMAKASKGDIMTAARSRAFDANDALVFSYSGGHTIEELASFLPTVLEYWEAYASLHVEFHESEESGGHKVPHLDLYDSDYWKALQLVCFAILLGHTGLLGRIMDLLVYENDDQDALLEALVAPYLPGRPEATIYTRQLPYRKTRKIFAAKPAARPALMAQYLDEWYDASRREPYHDRHKSSIFPGYWSLEAAAMTFILDIDDSSYRDKPFYPADLVDYARQHSQRSSADETTDSGETGKRRPNVPAGEPCPETGWWFTPAQPNSRRYFKQGETMPDVGGDYGATFWQWSSDQSAPSL
;
A
#
# COMPACT_ATOMS: atom_id res chain seq x y z
N MET A 1 12.75 -2.90 -17.63
CA MET A 1 13.42 -1.63 -17.29
C MET A 1 12.67 -0.53 -18.01
N LEU A 2 12.29 0.54 -17.31
CA LEU A 2 11.64 1.69 -17.95
C LEU A 2 12.59 2.34 -18.94
N SER A 3 12.04 2.90 -20.02
CA SER A 3 12.80 3.68 -21.01
C SER A 3 12.32 5.12 -21.03
N LEU A 4 13.14 6.02 -21.54
CA LEU A 4 12.70 7.39 -21.79
C LEU A 4 11.74 7.43 -22.99
N LEU A 5 10.61 8.12 -22.85
CA LEU A 5 9.72 8.39 -24.00
C LEU A 5 10.27 9.54 -24.83
N SER A 6 10.19 9.41 -26.16
CA SER A 6 10.47 10.56 -27.02
C SER A 6 9.39 11.63 -26.82
N LYS A 7 9.74 12.90 -27.10
CA LYS A 7 8.81 14.02 -27.04
C LYS A 7 7.48 13.77 -27.76
N LYS A 8 7.55 13.17 -28.96
CA LYS A 8 6.36 12.83 -29.75
C LYS A 8 5.48 11.79 -29.05
N GLU A 9 6.08 10.79 -28.41
CA GLU A 9 5.35 9.75 -27.69
C GLU A 9 4.75 10.25 -26.39
N TRP A 10 5.47 11.13 -25.69
CA TRP A 10 5.01 11.80 -24.48
C TRP A 10 3.84 12.75 -24.79
N GLU A 11 3.97 13.61 -25.81
CA GLU A 11 2.89 14.52 -26.26
C GLU A 11 1.60 13.77 -26.64
N ALA A 12 1.74 12.54 -27.15
CA ALA A 12 0.60 11.72 -27.56
C ALA A 12 -0.08 10.98 -26.40
N ARG A 13 0.58 10.80 -25.25
CA ARG A 13 0.15 9.83 -24.22
C ARG A 13 0.19 10.35 -22.78
N HIS A 14 0.82 11.49 -22.51
CA HIS A 14 0.98 11.96 -21.14
C HIS A 14 -0.39 12.08 -20.44
N ARG A 15 -0.43 11.68 -19.17
CA ARG A 15 -1.64 11.69 -18.36
C ARG A 15 -1.80 13.01 -17.60
N GLU A 16 -0.70 13.62 -17.18
CA GLU A 16 -0.71 14.85 -16.39
C GLU A 16 -0.53 16.07 -17.31
N PRO A 17 -1.56 16.94 -17.45
CA PRO A 17 -1.47 18.11 -18.33
C PRO A 17 -0.47 19.17 -17.90
N ARG A 18 -0.01 19.17 -16.64
CA ARG A 18 0.97 20.15 -16.13
C ARG A 18 2.39 19.61 -16.03
N GLN A 19 2.64 18.36 -16.40
CA GLN A 19 4.01 17.85 -16.49
C GLN A 19 4.68 18.50 -17.69
N ASP A 20 5.91 19.00 -17.52
CA ASP A 20 6.71 19.52 -18.62
C ASP A 20 7.59 18.39 -19.19
N HIS A 21 7.74 18.34 -20.51
CA HIS A 21 8.55 17.30 -21.15
C HIS A 21 10.04 17.42 -20.78
N VAL A 22 10.59 18.63 -20.69
CA VAL A 22 12.00 18.84 -20.35
C VAL A 22 12.25 18.34 -18.93
N ASP A 23 11.37 18.71 -17.99
CA ASP A 23 11.46 18.21 -16.61
C ASP A 23 11.32 16.68 -16.55
N TYR A 24 10.39 16.09 -17.31
CA TYR A 24 10.25 14.63 -17.39
C TYR A 24 11.51 13.96 -17.96
N GLU A 25 12.05 14.51 -19.04
CA GLU A 25 13.24 13.99 -19.72
C GLU A 25 14.47 14.05 -18.81
N ASP A 26 14.72 15.19 -18.18
CA ASP A 26 15.83 15.40 -17.25
C ASP A 26 15.74 14.41 -16.08
N VAL A 27 14.56 14.30 -15.44
CA VAL A 27 14.36 13.40 -14.29
C VAL A 27 14.55 11.94 -14.66
N ILE A 28 13.89 11.47 -15.72
CA ILE A 28 13.94 10.06 -16.08
C ILE A 28 15.33 9.69 -16.59
N SER A 29 15.98 10.56 -17.36
CA SER A 29 17.36 10.33 -17.81
C SER A 29 18.31 10.22 -16.61
N ASP A 30 18.26 11.18 -15.69
CA ASP A 30 19.12 11.21 -14.50
C ASP A 30 18.92 9.96 -13.63
N ILE A 31 17.66 9.53 -13.44
CA ILE A 31 17.34 8.33 -12.67
C ILE A 31 17.88 7.07 -13.35
N LEU A 32 17.69 6.92 -14.67
CA LEU A 32 18.16 5.74 -15.40
C LEU A 32 19.70 5.64 -15.39
N ASP A 33 20.40 6.76 -15.56
CA ASP A 33 21.86 6.81 -15.41
C ASP A 33 22.29 6.48 -13.97
N GLY A 34 21.56 7.02 -12.98
CA GLY A 34 21.76 6.74 -11.56
C GLY A 34 21.66 5.25 -11.21
N PHE A 35 20.72 4.51 -11.81
CA PHE A 35 20.59 3.06 -11.59
C PHE A 35 21.85 2.30 -11.96
N GLU A 36 22.43 2.61 -13.13
CA GLU A 36 23.65 1.95 -13.62
C GLU A 36 24.88 2.33 -12.79
N ILE A 37 24.99 3.61 -12.41
CA ILE A 37 26.08 4.11 -11.56
C ILE A 37 26.05 3.41 -10.19
N VAL A 38 24.91 3.39 -9.53
CA VAL A 38 24.79 2.74 -8.20
C VAL A 38 25.01 1.24 -8.31
N ALA A 39 24.47 0.56 -9.35
CA ALA A 39 24.73 -0.86 -9.57
C ALA A 39 26.23 -1.17 -9.72
N THR A 40 26.93 -0.35 -10.51
CA THR A 40 28.37 -0.49 -10.75
C THR A 40 29.16 -0.28 -9.46
N ASN A 41 28.82 0.76 -8.69
CA ASN A 41 29.51 1.09 -7.45
C ASN A 41 29.31 0.01 -6.38
N LEU A 42 28.08 -0.47 -6.19
CA LEU A 42 27.78 -1.53 -5.22
C LEU A 42 28.43 -2.87 -5.58
N SER A 43 28.72 -3.11 -6.86
CA SER A 43 29.41 -4.32 -7.32
C SER A 43 30.94 -4.22 -7.27
N ASN A 44 31.49 -3.02 -7.04
CA ASN A 44 32.93 -2.79 -7.05
C ASN A 44 33.53 -3.04 -5.66
N GLN A 45 34.18 -4.20 -5.49
CA GLN A 45 34.77 -4.61 -4.21
C GLN A 45 35.80 -3.62 -3.65
N GLU A 46 36.58 -2.95 -4.49
CA GLU A 46 37.59 -1.98 -4.03
C GLU A 46 36.93 -0.70 -3.50
N LEU A 47 35.88 -0.21 -4.19
CA LEU A 47 35.12 0.95 -3.72
C LEU A 47 34.37 0.62 -2.43
N MET A 48 33.70 -0.53 -2.38
CA MET A 48 32.95 -1.00 -1.22
C MET A 48 33.84 -1.20 0.02
N ALA A 49 35.09 -1.64 -0.16
CA ALA A 49 36.04 -1.80 0.95
C ALA A 49 36.54 -0.46 1.52
N LYS A 50 36.37 0.66 0.80
CA LYS A 50 36.84 2.00 1.22
C LYS A 50 35.70 2.91 1.69
N ALA A 51 34.47 2.65 1.26
CA ALA A 51 33.30 3.44 1.63
C ALA A 51 32.85 3.14 3.07
N SER A 52 32.29 4.15 3.75
CA SER A 52 31.61 3.93 5.03
C SER A 52 30.30 3.15 4.80
N LYS A 53 29.78 2.49 5.83
CA LYS A 53 28.44 1.88 5.73
C LYS A 53 27.38 2.94 5.45
N GLY A 54 27.53 4.13 6.03
CA GLY A 54 26.66 5.27 5.77
C GLY A 54 26.64 5.70 4.31
N ASP A 55 27.79 5.75 3.63
CA ASP A 55 27.88 6.11 2.21
C ASP A 55 27.19 5.07 1.32
N ILE A 56 27.46 3.79 1.59
CA ILE A 56 26.88 2.65 0.86
C ILE A 56 25.35 2.66 1.00
N MET A 57 24.86 2.78 2.24
CA MET A 57 23.44 2.89 2.55
C MET A 57 22.80 4.10 1.85
N THR A 58 23.46 5.27 1.87
CA THR A 58 22.93 6.49 1.23
C THR A 58 22.79 6.32 -0.28
N ALA A 59 23.76 5.69 -0.94
CA ALA A 59 23.69 5.39 -2.37
C ALA A 59 22.52 4.44 -2.69
N ALA A 60 22.34 3.39 -1.89
CA ALA A 60 21.20 2.47 -2.04
C ALA A 60 19.85 3.17 -1.78
N ARG A 61 19.79 4.07 -0.79
CA ARG A 61 18.60 4.88 -0.49
C ARG A 61 18.22 5.75 -1.69
N SER A 62 19.18 6.46 -2.29
CA SER A 62 18.91 7.29 -3.48
C SER A 62 18.28 6.44 -4.58
N ARG A 63 18.88 5.29 -4.90
CA ARG A 63 18.37 4.38 -5.94
C ARG A 63 16.94 3.91 -5.69
N ALA A 64 16.60 3.58 -4.44
CA ALA A 64 15.25 3.18 -4.06
C ALA A 64 14.24 4.34 -4.19
N PHE A 65 14.64 5.53 -3.75
CA PHE A 65 13.82 6.74 -3.85
C PHE A 65 13.56 7.14 -5.30
N ASP A 66 14.60 7.10 -6.12
CA ASP A 66 14.59 7.39 -7.56
C ASP A 66 13.71 6.39 -8.31
N ALA A 67 13.72 5.11 -7.93
CA ALA A 67 12.85 4.11 -8.53
C ALA A 67 11.36 4.32 -8.22
N ASN A 68 11.04 4.82 -7.03
CA ASN A 68 9.69 5.28 -6.72
C ASN A 68 9.29 6.49 -7.56
N ASP A 69 10.20 7.46 -7.73
CA ASP A 69 9.94 8.65 -8.53
C ASP A 69 9.76 8.29 -10.01
N ALA A 70 10.57 7.38 -10.55
CA ALA A 70 10.41 6.85 -11.91
C ALA A 70 9.01 6.28 -12.16
N LEU A 71 8.42 5.53 -11.21
CA LEU A 71 7.06 5.02 -11.37
C LEU A 71 6.03 6.13 -11.59
N VAL A 72 6.01 7.14 -10.70
CA VAL A 72 4.99 8.20 -10.78
C VAL A 72 5.25 9.17 -11.93
N PHE A 73 6.51 9.49 -12.23
CA PHE A 73 6.88 10.31 -13.38
C PHE A 73 6.55 9.62 -14.69
N SER A 74 6.82 8.32 -14.82
CA SER A 74 6.49 7.54 -16.02
C SER A 74 4.99 7.33 -16.18
N TYR A 75 4.24 7.16 -15.09
CA TYR A 75 2.78 7.15 -15.14
C TYR A 75 2.24 8.47 -15.71
N SER A 76 2.70 9.61 -15.19
CA SER A 76 2.37 10.92 -15.75
C SER A 76 2.82 11.10 -17.19
N GLY A 77 4.00 10.58 -17.54
CA GLY A 77 4.60 10.69 -18.86
C GLY A 77 3.89 9.88 -19.95
N GLY A 78 2.96 9.00 -19.57
CA GLY A 78 2.17 8.24 -20.55
C GLY A 78 2.73 6.85 -20.88
N HIS A 79 3.59 6.29 -20.01
CA HIS A 79 3.97 4.88 -20.11
C HIS A 79 2.75 3.96 -20.01
N THR A 80 2.85 2.77 -20.60
CA THR A 80 1.76 1.80 -20.49
C THR A 80 1.70 1.25 -19.06
N ILE A 81 0.52 0.81 -18.63
CA ILE A 81 0.39 0.27 -17.27
C ILE A 81 1.18 -1.04 -17.14
N GLU A 82 1.29 -1.81 -18.22
CA GLU A 82 2.10 -3.02 -18.29
C GLU A 82 3.60 -2.75 -18.10
N GLU A 83 4.12 -1.64 -18.65
CA GLU A 83 5.51 -1.22 -18.43
C GLU A 83 5.77 -0.90 -16.96
N LEU A 84 4.85 -0.16 -16.32
CA LEU A 84 4.92 0.17 -14.90
C LEU A 84 4.79 -1.08 -14.02
N ALA A 85 3.84 -1.96 -14.34
CA ALA A 85 3.65 -3.23 -13.65
C ALA A 85 4.90 -4.12 -13.77
N SER A 86 5.55 -4.16 -14.93
CA SER A 86 6.78 -4.93 -15.12
C SER A 86 7.97 -4.35 -14.34
N PHE A 87 7.94 -3.06 -14.04
CA PHE A 87 9.02 -2.37 -13.32
C PHE A 87 8.90 -2.46 -11.80
N LEU A 88 7.67 -2.52 -11.25
CA LEU A 88 7.44 -2.50 -9.80
C LEU A 88 8.23 -3.53 -8.99
N PRO A 89 8.41 -4.80 -9.41
CA PRO A 89 9.24 -5.75 -8.66
C PRO A 89 10.69 -5.25 -8.47
N THR A 90 11.28 -4.64 -9.49
CA THR A 90 12.63 -4.04 -9.41
C THR A 90 12.68 -2.86 -8.45
N VAL A 91 11.62 -2.06 -8.37
CA VAL A 91 11.52 -0.96 -7.38
C VAL A 91 11.61 -1.53 -5.97
N LEU A 92 10.89 -2.61 -5.68
CA LEU A 92 10.94 -3.26 -4.37
C LEU A 92 12.31 -3.88 -4.08
N GLU A 93 12.96 -4.50 -5.07
CA GLU A 93 14.33 -5.03 -4.91
C GLU A 93 15.31 -3.93 -4.48
N TYR A 94 15.19 -2.72 -5.01
CA TYR A 94 16.05 -1.60 -4.59
C TYR A 94 15.73 -1.13 -3.17
N TRP A 95 14.46 -1.11 -2.78
CA TRP A 95 14.07 -0.82 -1.40
C TRP A 95 14.60 -1.85 -0.41
N GLU A 96 14.55 -3.14 -0.74
CA GLU A 96 15.08 -4.20 0.13
C GLU A 96 16.60 -4.17 0.23
N ALA A 97 17.29 -3.87 -0.88
CA ALA A 97 18.73 -3.66 -0.85
C ALA A 97 19.10 -2.49 0.07
N TYR A 98 18.40 -1.37 -0.03
CA TYR A 98 18.55 -0.26 0.92
C TYR A 98 18.23 -0.69 2.35
N ALA A 99 17.12 -1.40 2.58
CA ALA A 99 16.71 -1.80 3.93
C ALA A 99 17.76 -2.68 4.62
N SER A 100 18.31 -3.66 3.90
CA SER A 100 19.40 -4.50 4.40
C SER A 100 20.61 -3.66 4.82
N LEU A 101 21.06 -2.74 3.95
CA LEU A 101 22.21 -1.87 4.22
C LEU A 101 21.94 -0.87 5.36
N HIS A 102 20.70 -0.40 5.50
CA HIS A 102 20.30 0.48 6.60
C HIS A 102 20.32 -0.25 7.95
N VAL A 103 19.87 -1.50 8.00
CA VAL A 103 20.01 -2.35 9.19
C VAL A 103 21.48 -2.56 9.53
N GLU A 104 22.32 -2.89 8.55
CA GLU A 104 23.76 -3.06 8.78
C GLU A 104 24.46 -1.79 9.27
N PHE A 105 24.00 -0.62 8.83
CA PHE A 105 24.47 0.68 9.32
C PHE A 105 24.04 0.89 10.78
N HIS A 106 22.77 0.66 11.12
CA HIS A 106 22.26 0.76 12.50
C HIS A 106 22.95 -0.20 13.47
N GLU A 107 23.35 -1.38 13.02
CA GLU A 107 24.10 -2.34 13.84
C GLU A 107 25.59 -1.96 14.01
N SER A 108 26.08 -0.96 13.28
CA SER A 108 27.46 -0.50 13.36
C SER A 108 27.67 0.67 14.31
N GLU A 109 28.91 0.90 14.71
CA GLU A 109 29.31 2.06 15.52
C GLU A 109 29.07 3.40 14.80
N GLU A 110 29.01 3.41 13.46
CA GLU A 110 28.76 4.63 12.66
C GLU A 110 27.40 5.27 12.97
N SER A 111 26.41 4.48 13.38
CA SER A 111 25.07 4.96 13.73
C SER A 111 25.02 5.78 15.02
N GLY A 112 26.06 5.69 15.86
CA GLY A 112 26.02 6.24 17.23
C GLY A 112 24.92 5.64 18.12
N GLY A 113 24.37 4.47 17.73
CA GLY A 113 23.24 3.83 18.41
C GLY A 113 21.87 4.40 18.05
N HIS A 114 21.79 5.33 17.09
CA HIS A 114 20.54 5.87 16.58
C HIS A 114 19.93 4.93 15.55
N LYS A 115 18.63 4.67 15.69
CA LYS A 115 17.84 3.94 14.71
C LYS A 115 16.69 4.81 14.24
N VAL A 116 16.40 4.74 12.94
CA VAL A 116 15.31 5.48 12.30
C VAL A 116 14.56 4.57 11.31
N PRO A 117 13.31 4.89 10.96
CA PRO A 117 12.58 4.16 9.94
C PRO A 117 13.28 4.09 8.59
N HIS A 118 13.05 3.02 7.81
CA HIS A 118 13.43 3.03 6.38
C HIS A 118 12.65 4.11 5.62
N LEU A 119 11.37 4.25 5.97
CA LEU A 119 10.39 5.22 5.49
C LEU A 119 9.65 5.75 6.72
N ASP A 120 9.83 7.02 7.06
CA ASP A 120 9.14 7.63 8.21
C ASP A 120 7.69 7.95 7.81
N LEU A 121 6.73 7.33 8.51
CA LEU A 121 5.32 7.51 8.19
C LEU A 121 4.75 8.86 8.68
N TYR A 122 5.48 9.62 9.50
CA TYR A 122 5.08 10.93 9.98
C TYR A 122 5.56 12.09 9.10
N ASP A 123 6.52 11.86 8.20
CA ASP A 123 7.12 12.89 7.35
C ASP A 123 6.73 12.74 5.86
N SER A 124 7.53 13.31 4.96
CA SER A 124 7.30 13.24 3.50
C SER A 124 7.45 11.82 2.91
N ASP A 125 8.16 10.91 3.58
CA ASP A 125 8.39 9.54 3.12
C ASP A 125 7.08 8.73 3.08
N TYR A 126 6.06 9.14 3.85
CA TYR A 126 4.70 8.60 3.76
C TYR A 126 4.19 8.54 2.31
N TRP A 127 4.48 9.55 1.49
CA TRP A 127 4.00 9.56 0.12
C TRP A 127 4.60 8.44 -0.74
N LYS A 128 5.86 8.06 -0.47
CA LYS A 128 6.51 6.92 -1.13
C LYS A 128 5.98 5.59 -0.59
N ALA A 129 5.72 5.49 0.71
CA ALA A 129 5.05 4.33 1.32
C ALA A 129 3.66 4.10 0.71
N LEU A 130 2.86 5.16 0.59
CA LEU A 130 1.54 5.13 -0.06
C LEU A 130 1.64 4.69 -1.52
N GLN A 131 2.60 5.22 -2.28
CA GLN A 131 2.83 4.82 -3.67
C GLN A 131 3.17 3.33 -3.78
N LEU A 132 4.07 2.80 -2.94
CA LEU A 132 4.44 1.37 -2.97
C LEU A 132 3.22 0.48 -2.76
N VAL A 133 2.42 0.76 -1.74
CA VAL A 133 1.19 0.01 -1.42
C VAL A 133 0.17 0.12 -2.56
N CYS A 134 -0.14 1.35 -2.99
CA CYS A 134 -1.16 1.57 -4.02
C CYS A 134 -0.76 1.00 -5.38
N PHE A 135 0.50 1.18 -5.82
CA PHE A 135 0.96 0.59 -7.07
C PHE A 135 1.03 -0.93 -6.99
N ALA A 136 1.43 -1.53 -5.86
CA ALA A 136 1.37 -2.99 -5.73
C ALA A 136 -0.06 -3.54 -5.88
N ILE A 137 -1.05 -2.84 -5.34
CA ILE A 137 -2.46 -3.21 -5.52
C ILE A 137 -2.90 -2.99 -6.97
N LEU A 138 -2.68 -1.79 -7.51
CA LEU A 138 -3.23 -1.36 -8.80
C LEU A 138 -2.53 -2.00 -10.01
N LEU A 139 -1.28 -2.42 -9.86
CA LEU A 139 -0.48 -3.05 -10.91
C LEU A 139 -0.47 -4.59 -10.82
N GLY A 140 -1.31 -5.19 -9.98
CA GLY A 140 -1.45 -6.65 -9.90
C GLY A 140 -0.34 -7.39 -9.16
N HIS A 141 0.38 -6.70 -8.29
CA HIS A 141 1.49 -7.23 -7.50
C HIS A 141 1.15 -7.36 -6.02
N THR A 142 -0.07 -7.81 -5.69
CA THR A 142 -0.52 -7.94 -4.30
C THR A 142 0.31 -8.92 -3.48
N GLY A 143 0.99 -9.88 -4.13
CA GLY A 143 1.97 -10.76 -3.49
C GLY A 143 3.21 -10.04 -2.93
N LEU A 144 3.47 -8.81 -3.34
CA LEU A 144 4.56 -7.98 -2.82
C LEU A 144 4.19 -7.23 -1.53
N LEU A 145 2.90 -7.14 -1.19
CA LEU A 145 2.42 -6.32 -0.08
C LEU A 145 3.03 -6.73 1.27
N GLY A 146 3.25 -8.02 1.52
CA GLY A 146 3.89 -8.47 2.76
C GLY A 146 5.28 -7.86 2.94
N ARG A 147 6.12 -7.97 1.89
CA ARG A 147 7.48 -7.41 1.85
C ARG A 147 7.48 -5.88 1.94
N ILE A 148 6.53 -5.21 1.30
CA ILE A 148 6.36 -3.76 1.43
C ILE A 148 6.05 -3.40 2.88
N MET A 149 5.12 -4.10 3.53
CA MET A 149 4.78 -3.82 4.93
C MET A 149 5.92 -4.13 5.90
N ASP A 150 6.80 -5.09 5.59
CA ASP A 150 8.02 -5.35 6.38
C ASP A 150 9.00 -4.16 6.33
N LEU A 151 9.04 -3.40 5.22
CA LEU A 151 9.80 -2.15 5.16
C LEU A 151 9.20 -1.07 6.07
N LEU A 152 7.87 -0.98 6.11
CA LEU A 152 7.15 0.08 6.83
C LEU A 152 7.11 -0.14 8.34
N VAL A 153 7.19 -1.40 8.81
CA VAL A 153 7.17 -1.68 10.26
C VAL A 153 8.49 -1.35 10.95
N TYR A 154 9.60 -1.29 10.21
CA TYR A 154 10.92 -1.08 10.79
C TYR A 154 11.03 0.31 11.44
N GLU A 155 11.24 0.32 12.76
CA GLU A 155 11.49 1.51 13.61
C GLU A 155 10.41 2.61 13.52
N ASN A 156 9.24 2.34 12.92
CA ASN A 156 8.06 3.20 13.05
C ASN A 156 7.30 2.84 14.33
N ASP A 157 7.06 3.83 15.20
CA ASP A 157 6.32 3.66 16.45
C ASP A 157 4.86 3.20 16.22
N ASP A 158 4.24 3.72 15.15
CA ASP A 158 2.86 3.45 14.78
C ASP A 158 2.75 2.97 13.33
N GLN A 159 1.82 2.06 13.08
CA GLN A 159 1.38 1.72 11.73
C GLN A 159 0.27 2.67 11.29
N ASP A 160 0.25 3.05 10.01
CA ASP A 160 -0.77 3.96 9.47
C ASP A 160 -2.07 3.24 9.12
N ALA A 161 -3.19 3.81 9.56
CA ALA A 161 -4.53 3.25 9.42
C ALA A 161 -5.00 3.15 7.97
N LEU A 162 -4.60 4.07 7.08
CA LEU A 162 -4.94 3.95 5.66
C LEU A 162 -4.13 2.82 5.02
N LEU A 163 -2.82 2.79 5.25
CA LEU A 163 -1.94 1.75 4.67
C LEU A 163 -2.36 0.35 5.13
N GLU A 164 -2.63 0.16 6.43
CA GLU A 164 -3.12 -1.12 6.95
C GLU A 164 -4.50 -1.50 6.38
N ALA A 165 -5.42 -0.53 6.25
CA ALA A 165 -6.73 -0.79 5.65
C ALA A 165 -6.65 -1.21 4.17
N LEU A 166 -5.70 -0.66 3.41
CA LEU A 166 -5.47 -1.01 2.01
C LEU A 166 -4.95 -2.45 1.85
N VAL A 167 -4.08 -2.91 2.75
CA VAL A 167 -3.47 -4.25 2.66
C VAL A 167 -4.25 -5.35 3.37
N ALA A 168 -5.16 -5.00 4.29
CA ALA A 168 -5.93 -5.95 5.09
C ALA A 168 -6.65 -7.06 4.29
N PRO A 169 -7.21 -6.81 3.08
CA PRO A 169 -7.82 -7.88 2.27
C PRO A 169 -6.81 -8.94 1.82
N TYR A 170 -5.53 -8.60 1.71
CA TYR A 170 -4.47 -9.47 1.18
C TYR A 170 -3.61 -10.08 2.28
N LEU A 171 -3.48 -9.39 3.41
CA LEU A 171 -2.65 -9.79 4.55
C LEU A 171 -3.53 -9.97 5.80
N PRO A 172 -4.27 -11.09 5.92
CA PRO A 172 -5.12 -11.32 7.07
C PRO A 172 -4.30 -11.49 8.36
N GLY A 173 -4.81 -10.98 9.47
CA GLY A 173 -4.18 -11.10 10.79
C GLY A 173 -3.17 -10.00 11.13
N ARG A 174 -3.02 -8.99 10.27
CA ARG A 174 -2.30 -7.75 10.60
C ARG A 174 -3.00 -6.97 11.72
N PRO A 175 -2.26 -6.22 12.56
CA PRO A 175 -2.84 -5.44 13.65
C PRO A 175 -3.78 -4.36 13.12
N GLU A 176 -4.86 -4.08 13.86
CA GLU A 176 -5.76 -2.97 13.53
C GLU A 176 -5.08 -1.64 13.88
N ALA A 177 -4.64 -0.90 12.86
CA ALA A 177 -4.13 0.46 13.02
C ALA A 177 -5.27 1.47 13.07
N THR A 178 -5.19 2.40 14.03
CA THR A 178 -6.19 3.47 14.22
C THR A 178 -5.62 4.87 13.99
N ILE A 179 -4.30 4.98 13.86
CA ILE A 179 -3.57 6.23 13.73
C ILE A 179 -3.42 6.57 12.25
N TYR A 180 -3.86 7.76 11.87
CA TYR A 180 -3.53 8.35 10.57
C TYR A 180 -2.31 9.23 10.79
N THR A 181 -1.11 8.73 10.47
CA THR A 181 0.16 9.44 10.72
C THR A 181 0.21 10.73 9.92
N ARG A 182 -0.36 10.69 8.70
CA ARG A 182 -0.72 11.85 7.89
C ARG A 182 -2.23 12.09 7.95
N GLN A 183 -2.64 13.20 8.56
CA GLN A 183 -4.06 13.49 8.82
C GLN A 183 -4.90 13.71 7.57
N LEU A 184 -4.92 14.91 6.99
CA LEU A 184 -5.65 15.19 5.75
C LEU A 184 -4.70 15.04 4.55
N PRO A 185 -5.16 14.50 3.41
CA PRO A 185 -6.55 14.12 3.12
C PRO A 185 -6.95 12.74 3.69
N TYR A 186 -5.97 11.91 4.02
CA TYR A 186 -6.10 10.46 4.20
C TYR A 186 -7.13 10.03 5.25
N ARG A 187 -7.26 10.74 6.37
CA ARG A 187 -8.25 10.44 7.42
C ARG A 187 -9.70 10.48 6.94
N LYS A 188 -10.00 11.20 5.85
CA LYS A 188 -11.35 11.24 5.25
C LYS A 188 -11.75 9.88 4.67
N THR A 189 -10.79 9.06 4.24
CA THR A 189 -11.01 7.72 3.66
C THR A 189 -11.70 6.76 4.64
N ARG A 190 -11.53 6.96 5.95
CA ARG A 190 -12.17 6.16 7.01
C ARG A 190 -13.68 6.03 6.80
N LYS A 191 -14.33 7.12 6.39
CA LYS A 191 -15.79 7.15 6.17
C LYS A 191 -16.20 6.29 4.97
N ILE A 192 -15.34 6.19 3.95
CA ILE A 192 -15.59 5.39 2.74
C ILE A 192 -15.46 3.89 3.07
N PHE A 193 -14.41 3.50 3.80
CA PHE A 193 -14.24 2.12 4.27
C PHE A 193 -15.42 1.65 5.12
N ALA A 194 -15.88 2.49 6.06
CA ALA A 194 -17.00 2.16 6.96
C ALA A 194 -18.38 2.22 6.28
N ALA A 195 -18.49 2.78 5.08
CA ALA A 195 -19.77 2.95 4.40
C ALA A 195 -20.25 1.66 3.73
N LYS A 196 -21.58 1.50 3.70
CA LYS A 196 -22.24 0.47 2.89
C LYS A 196 -21.96 0.71 1.39
N PRO A 197 -21.89 -0.35 0.56
CA PRO A 197 -21.55 -0.23 -0.87
C PRO A 197 -22.32 0.87 -1.62
N ALA A 198 -23.64 0.97 -1.41
CA ALA A 198 -24.50 1.98 -2.07
C ALA A 198 -24.13 3.45 -1.77
N ALA A 199 -23.44 3.72 -0.65
CA ALA A 199 -23.02 5.07 -0.28
C ALA A 199 -21.58 5.39 -0.70
N ARG A 200 -20.76 4.38 -1.04
CA ARG A 200 -19.34 4.55 -1.36
C ARG A 200 -19.09 5.43 -2.59
N PRO A 201 -19.85 5.32 -3.71
CA PRO A 201 -19.60 6.17 -4.89
C PRO A 201 -19.73 7.67 -4.59
N ALA A 202 -20.80 8.07 -3.90
CA ALA A 202 -21.02 9.47 -3.54
C ALA A 202 -19.95 10.00 -2.57
N LEU A 203 -19.49 9.17 -1.62
CA LEU A 203 -18.44 9.56 -0.69
C LEU A 203 -17.06 9.65 -1.36
N MET A 204 -16.77 8.78 -2.32
CA MET A 204 -15.53 8.84 -3.11
C MET A 204 -15.53 10.08 -4.01
N ALA A 205 -16.65 10.37 -4.67
CA ALA A 205 -16.82 11.59 -5.46
C ALA A 205 -16.56 12.85 -4.62
N GLN A 206 -17.12 12.92 -3.41
CA GLN A 206 -16.87 14.02 -2.48
C GLN A 206 -15.39 14.08 -2.04
N TYR A 207 -14.78 12.94 -1.76
CA TYR A 207 -13.37 12.89 -1.39
C TYR A 207 -12.47 13.50 -2.47
N LEU A 208 -12.69 13.13 -3.74
CA LEU A 208 -11.94 13.65 -4.88
C LEU A 208 -12.15 15.15 -5.09
N ASP A 209 -13.36 15.66 -4.87
CA ASP A 209 -13.65 17.11 -4.93
C ASP A 209 -12.87 17.90 -3.88
N GLU A 210 -12.63 17.30 -2.71
CA GLU A 210 -11.93 17.94 -1.59
C GLU A 210 -10.44 17.61 -1.54
N TRP A 211 -9.95 16.66 -2.37
CA TRP A 211 -8.63 16.04 -2.23
C TRP A 211 -7.52 17.08 -2.24
N TYR A 212 -7.48 17.92 -3.29
CA TYR A 212 -6.43 18.90 -3.47
C TYR A 212 -6.31 19.88 -2.29
N ASP A 213 -7.43 20.51 -1.91
CA ASP A 213 -7.47 21.48 -0.82
C ASP A 213 -7.21 20.84 0.56
N ALA A 214 -7.62 19.58 0.73
CA ALA A 214 -7.33 18.79 1.93
C ALA A 214 -5.85 18.41 2.01
N SER A 215 -5.18 18.25 0.87
CA SER A 215 -3.75 17.93 0.76
C SER A 215 -2.80 19.12 0.95
N ARG A 216 -3.27 20.31 1.34
CA ARG A 216 -2.42 21.52 1.51
C ARG A 216 -1.20 21.42 2.43
N ARG A 217 -1.10 20.34 3.23
CA ARG A 217 0.05 20.05 4.12
C ARG A 217 0.95 18.93 3.59
N GLU A 218 0.58 18.33 2.47
CA GLU A 218 1.35 17.29 1.81
C GLU A 218 2.43 17.91 0.92
N PRO A 219 3.61 17.26 0.81
CA PRO A 219 4.77 17.82 0.10
C PRO A 219 4.53 18.00 -1.40
N TYR A 220 3.54 17.31 -1.98
CA TYR A 220 3.18 17.46 -3.39
C TYR A 220 2.25 18.66 -3.66
N HIS A 221 1.55 19.20 -2.65
CA HIS A 221 0.62 20.30 -2.86
C HIS A 221 1.35 21.54 -3.39
N ASP A 222 0.78 22.20 -4.41
CA ASP A 222 1.39 23.32 -5.13
C ASP A 222 2.77 23.04 -5.77
N ARG A 223 3.25 21.79 -5.78
CA ARG A 223 4.55 21.42 -6.37
C ARG A 223 4.69 21.83 -7.84
N HIS A 224 3.60 21.82 -8.61
CA HIS A 224 3.55 22.32 -10.00
C HIS A 224 3.92 23.82 -10.16
N LYS A 225 3.99 24.59 -9.06
CA LYS A 225 4.35 26.01 -9.07
C LYS A 225 5.83 26.26 -8.76
N SER A 226 6.55 25.27 -8.25
CA SER A 226 7.84 25.51 -7.59
C SER A 226 8.92 24.47 -7.86
N SER A 227 8.62 23.38 -8.56
CA SER A 227 9.56 22.28 -8.77
C SER A 227 9.12 21.40 -9.93
N ILE A 228 10.05 20.55 -10.36
CA ILE A 228 9.80 19.33 -11.12
C ILE A 228 8.57 18.61 -10.55
N PHE A 229 7.59 18.36 -11.43
CA PHE A 229 6.24 17.99 -11.07
C PHE A 229 5.84 16.61 -11.62
N PRO A 230 5.67 15.59 -10.75
CA PRO A 230 5.28 14.24 -11.15
C PRO A 230 3.80 14.06 -11.41
N GLY A 231 2.96 15.08 -11.25
CA GLY A 231 1.50 14.95 -11.38
C GLY A 231 0.72 14.82 -10.07
N TYR A 232 -0.58 15.06 -10.16
CA TYR A 232 -1.51 14.92 -9.05
C TYR A 232 -2.33 13.65 -9.19
N TRP A 233 -2.00 12.65 -8.38
CA TRP A 233 -2.65 11.34 -8.43
C TRP A 233 -3.09 10.89 -7.03
N SER A 234 -4.40 10.79 -6.84
CA SER A 234 -5.01 10.20 -5.64
C SER A 234 -4.98 8.67 -5.76
N LEU A 235 -3.78 8.08 -5.66
CA LEU A 235 -3.57 6.63 -5.79
C LEU A 235 -4.38 5.82 -4.77
N GLU A 236 -4.56 6.37 -3.57
CA GLU A 236 -5.38 5.78 -2.52
C GLU A 236 -6.85 5.68 -2.90
N ALA A 237 -7.39 6.68 -3.63
CA ALA A 237 -8.77 6.63 -4.10
C ALA A 237 -8.95 5.51 -5.12
N ALA A 238 -8.01 5.37 -6.08
CA ALA A 238 -8.04 4.27 -7.03
C ALA A 238 -7.88 2.90 -6.37
N ALA A 239 -6.92 2.73 -5.45
CA ALA A 239 -6.74 1.49 -4.72
C ALA A 239 -8.01 1.13 -3.93
N MET A 240 -8.61 2.10 -3.23
CA MET A 240 -9.87 1.92 -2.51
C MET A 240 -11.03 1.55 -3.44
N THR A 241 -11.17 2.21 -4.58
CA THR A 241 -12.19 1.87 -5.59
C THR A 241 -12.07 0.43 -6.04
N PHE A 242 -10.85 -0.04 -6.28
CA PHE A 242 -10.61 -1.41 -6.69
C PHE A 242 -10.92 -2.42 -5.57
N ILE A 243 -10.35 -2.25 -4.37
CA ILE A 243 -10.49 -3.22 -3.27
C ILE A 243 -11.91 -3.26 -2.69
N LEU A 244 -12.66 -2.14 -2.72
CA LEU A 244 -14.02 -2.04 -2.19
C LEU A 244 -15.11 -2.25 -3.26
N ASP A 245 -14.70 -2.60 -4.49
CA ASP A 245 -15.56 -2.74 -5.67
C ASP A 245 -16.56 -1.58 -5.84
N ILE A 246 -16.04 -0.35 -5.79
CA ILE A 246 -16.87 0.84 -5.93
C ILE A 246 -17.15 1.07 -7.42
N ASP A 247 -18.42 1.25 -7.78
CA ASP A 247 -18.79 1.79 -9.10
C ASP A 247 -18.28 3.23 -9.21
N ASP A 248 -17.33 3.44 -10.12
CA ASP A 248 -16.65 4.71 -10.34
C ASP A 248 -17.27 5.57 -11.44
N SER A 249 -18.33 5.10 -12.10
CA SER A 249 -18.98 5.82 -13.21
C SER A 249 -19.30 7.29 -12.91
N SER A 250 -19.67 7.60 -11.67
CA SER A 250 -20.05 8.97 -11.24
C SER A 250 -18.88 9.92 -10.99
N TYR A 251 -17.65 9.43 -10.83
CA TYR A 251 -16.47 10.25 -10.52
C TYR A 251 -15.26 9.94 -11.40
N ARG A 252 -15.43 9.09 -12.40
CA ARG A 252 -14.37 8.60 -13.27
C ARG A 252 -13.58 9.68 -14.00
N ASP A 253 -14.26 10.77 -14.37
CA ASP A 253 -13.65 11.89 -15.08
C ASP A 253 -13.21 13.02 -14.13
N LYS A 254 -13.28 12.82 -12.81
CA LYS A 254 -12.83 13.84 -11.86
C LYS A 254 -11.30 13.98 -11.88
N PRO A 255 -10.78 15.19 -11.64
CA PRO A 255 -9.34 15.40 -11.49
C PRO A 255 -8.73 14.46 -10.45
N PHE A 256 -7.45 14.16 -10.65
CA PHE A 256 -6.60 13.37 -9.75
C PHE A 256 -6.94 11.88 -9.62
N TYR A 257 -8.07 11.42 -10.16
CA TYR A 257 -8.48 10.02 -10.11
C TYR A 257 -7.84 9.22 -11.27
N PRO A 258 -6.96 8.25 -11.00
CA PRO A 258 -6.29 7.48 -12.05
C PRO A 258 -7.16 6.29 -12.50
N ALA A 259 -8.18 6.57 -13.31
CA ALA A 259 -9.19 5.59 -13.74
C ALA A 259 -8.61 4.39 -14.50
N ASP A 260 -7.56 4.60 -15.29
CA ASP A 260 -6.92 3.54 -16.09
C ASP A 260 -6.13 2.53 -15.23
N LEU A 261 -5.58 2.96 -14.08
CA LEU A 261 -5.01 2.05 -13.07
C LEU A 261 -6.09 1.13 -12.49
N VAL A 262 -7.29 1.66 -12.23
CA VAL A 262 -8.41 0.84 -11.72
C VAL A 262 -8.88 -0.16 -12.76
N ASP A 263 -8.97 0.25 -14.03
CA ASP A 263 -9.32 -0.67 -15.12
C ASP A 263 -8.29 -1.79 -15.26
N TYR A 264 -7.01 -1.45 -15.24
CA TYR A 264 -5.94 -2.43 -15.30
C TYR A 264 -6.02 -3.42 -14.14
N ALA A 265 -6.21 -2.92 -12.91
CA ALA A 265 -6.36 -3.75 -11.72
C ALA A 265 -7.54 -4.71 -11.84
N ARG A 266 -8.71 -4.23 -12.29
CA ARG A 266 -9.91 -5.07 -12.52
C ARG A 266 -9.68 -6.18 -13.56
N GLN A 267 -8.79 -5.97 -14.53
CA GLN A 267 -8.48 -6.94 -15.58
C GLN A 267 -7.38 -7.94 -15.20
N HIS A 268 -6.42 -7.52 -14.38
CA HIS A 268 -5.16 -8.26 -14.17
C HIS A 268 -4.92 -8.72 -12.74
N SER A 269 -5.74 -8.28 -11.78
CA SER A 269 -5.53 -8.54 -10.36
C SER A 269 -6.66 -9.39 -9.79
N GLN A 270 -6.31 -10.38 -8.97
CA GLN A 270 -7.31 -11.08 -8.16
C GLN A 270 -7.70 -10.18 -6.98
N ARG A 271 -8.98 -9.81 -6.93
CA ARG A 271 -9.55 -9.20 -5.73
C ARG A 271 -9.67 -10.28 -4.67
N SER A 272 -9.24 -9.98 -3.44
CA SER A 272 -9.57 -10.82 -2.29
C SER A 272 -11.09 -10.77 -2.12
N SER A 273 -11.77 -11.85 -2.49
CA SER A 273 -13.22 -11.97 -2.43
C SER A 273 -13.69 -11.97 -0.97
N ALA A 274 -14.00 -10.77 -0.46
CA ALA A 274 -14.64 -10.59 0.83
C ALA A 274 -16.18 -10.55 0.73
N ASP A 275 -16.77 -10.39 -0.47
CA ASP A 275 -18.22 -10.16 -0.65
C ASP A 275 -18.91 -11.05 -1.71
N GLU A 276 -18.23 -12.05 -2.30
CA GLU A 276 -18.90 -12.96 -3.25
C GLU A 276 -19.59 -14.15 -2.55
N THR A 277 -20.85 -13.94 -2.20
CA THR A 277 -21.84 -15.03 -2.10
C THR A 277 -22.24 -15.45 -3.51
N THR A 278 -21.53 -16.42 -4.09
CA THR A 278 -22.07 -17.20 -5.21
C THR A 278 -21.61 -18.66 -5.15
N ASP A 279 -22.62 -19.51 -5.14
CA ASP A 279 -22.60 -20.95 -5.18
C ASP A 279 -21.87 -21.46 -6.44
N SER A 280 -20.74 -22.18 -6.27
CA SER A 280 -20.46 -23.51 -6.84
C SER A 280 -18.95 -23.80 -6.95
N GLY A 281 -18.55 -25.00 -6.50
CA GLY A 281 -17.33 -25.67 -6.96
C GLY A 281 -16.05 -25.51 -6.12
N GLU A 282 -15.96 -26.31 -5.05
CA GLU A 282 -14.74 -26.83 -4.40
C GLU A 282 -13.38 -26.16 -4.69
N THR A 283 -12.85 -25.41 -3.71
CA THR A 283 -11.53 -25.66 -3.06
C THR A 283 -11.27 -24.63 -1.95
N GLY A 284 -11.05 -25.09 -0.70
CA GLY A 284 -10.60 -24.27 0.43
C GLY A 284 -11.71 -23.57 1.26
N LYS A 285 -12.40 -24.29 2.15
CA LYS A 285 -13.46 -23.74 3.03
C LYS A 285 -12.90 -22.64 3.95
N ARG A 286 -13.12 -21.36 3.62
CA ARG A 286 -13.13 -20.27 4.62
C ARG A 286 -14.39 -20.49 5.48
N ARG A 287 -14.21 -20.74 6.78
CA ARG A 287 -15.34 -20.99 7.69
C ARG A 287 -16.09 -19.67 7.96
N PRO A 288 -17.42 -19.64 7.84
CA PRO A 288 -18.20 -18.43 8.10
C PRO A 288 -18.19 -18.08 9.61
N ASN A 289 -18.33 -16.80 9.92
CA ASN A 289 -18.56 -16.34 11.29
C ASN A 289 -19.96 -16.78 11.74
N VAL A 290 -20.07 -17.24 12.98
CA VAL A 290 -21.30 -17.80 13.55
C VAL A 290 -21.90 -16.79 14.54
N PRO A 291 -23.10 -16.26 14.30
CA PRO A 291 -23.77 -15.39 15.27
C PRO A 291 -24.01 -16.10 16.61
N ALA A 292 -23.99 -15.36 17.71
CA ALA A 292 -24.45 -15.90 18.99
C ALA A 292 -25.92 -16.36 18.90
N GLY A 293 -26.23 -17.46 19.60
CA GLY A 293 -27.52 -18.14 19.54
C GLY A 293 -27.62 -19.24 18.48
N GLU A 294 -26.72 -19.26 17.50
CA GLU A 294 -26.67 -20.31 16.48
C GLU A 294 -25.84 -21.53 16.95
N PRO A 295 -26.16 -22.75 16.46
CA PRO A 295 -25.38 -23.94 16.75
C PRO A 295 -24.01 -23.90 16.06
N CYS A 296 -22.98 -24.33 16.78
CA CYS A 296 -21.62 -24.46 16.26
C CYS A 296 -21.60 -25.40 15.03
N PRO A 297 -21.10 -24.95 13.87
CA PRO A 297 -21.11 -25.75 12.65
C PRO A 297 -20.04 -26.85 12.67
N GLU A 298 -18.98 -26.68 13.45
CA GLU A 298 -17.83 -27.59 13.49
C GLU A 298 -17.11 -27.56 14.84
N THR A 299 -16.87 -28.75 15.40
CA THR A 299 -16.12 -28.93 16.66
C THR A 299 -14.72 -28.34 16.56
N GLY A 300 -14.35 -27.46 17.49
CA GLY A 300 -13.02 -26.85 17.52
C GLY A 300 -12.94 -25.63 18.44
N TRP A 301 -11.82 -24.92 18.39
CA TRP A 301 -11.61 -23.65 19.08
C TRP A 301 -12.14 -22.49 18.24
N TRP A 302 -12.95 -21.66 18.89
CA TRP A 302 -13.52 -20.44 18.33
C TRP A 302 -13.23 -19.27 19.27
N PHE A 303 -13.23 -18.05 18.76
CA PHE A 303 -13.11 -16.85 19.59
C PHE A 303 -14.08 -15.78 19.09
N THR A 304 -14.35 -14.77 19.92
CA THR A 304 -15.15 -13.62 19.52
C THR A 304 -14.42 -12.30 19.86
N PRO A 305 -14.30 -11.35 18.92
CA PRO A 305 -13.74 -10.04 19.22
C PRO A 305 -14.55 -9.22 20.23
N ALA A 306 -15.82 -9.59 20.47
CA ALA A 306 -16.70 -8.90 21.41
C ALA A 306 -16.24 -9.02 22.88
N GLN A 307 -15.31 -9.94 23.18
CA GLN A 307 -14.75 -10.12 24.52
C GLN A 307 -13.25 -10.49 24.43
N PRO A 308 -12.35 -9.80 25.17
CA PRO A 308 -10.95 -10.20 25.29
C PRO A 308 -10.80 -11.61 25.88
N ASN A 309 -9.80 -12.37 25.42
CA ASN A 309 -9.52 -13.74 25.88
C ASN A 309 -10.72 -14.70 25.78
N SER A 310 -11.59 -14.52 24.78
CA SER A 310 -12.82 -15.30 24.57
C SER A 310 -12.62 -16.66 23.91
N ARG A 311 -11.37 -17.06 23.62
CA ARG A 311 -11.09 -18.32 22.91
C ARG A 311 -11.62 -19.50 23.72
N ARG A 312 -12.55 -20.24 23.13
CA ARG A 312 -13.27 -21.34 23.76
C ARG A 312 -13.48 -22.49 22.77
N TYR A 313 -13.43 -23.72 23.29
CA TYR A 313 -13.73 -24.92 22.54
C TYR A 313 -15.24 -25.17 22.49
N PHE A 314 -15.76 -25.45 21.30
CA PHE A 314 -17.16 -25.80 21.06
C PHE A 314 -17.26 -27.17 20.39
N LYS A 315 -18.31 -27.92 20.72
CA LYS A 315 -18.70 -29.11 19.94
C LYS A 315 -19.68 -28.72 18.83
N GLN A 316 -19.61 -29.39 17.69
CA GLN A 316 -20.61 -29.25 16.63
C GLN A 316 -22.03 -29.45 17.22
N GLY A 317 -22.92 -28.51 16.91
CA GLY A 317 -24.28 -28.44 17.46
C GLY A 317 -24.43 -27.71 18.79
N GLU A 318 -23.33 -27.37 19.49
CA GLU A 318 -23.39 -26.56 20.71
C GLU A 318 -23.78 -25.12 20.39
N THR A 319 -24.81 -24.60 21.05
CA THR A 319 -25.23 -23.20 20.89
C THR A 319 -24.12 -22.25 21.35
N MET A 320 -23.71 -21.35 20.48
CA MET A 320 -22.66 -20.38 20.79
C MET A 320 -23.24 -19.20 21.60
N PRO A 321 -22.69 -18.88 22.78
CA PRO A 321 -23.30 -17.91 23.68
C PRO A 321 -23.09 -16.48 23.20
N ASP A 322 -24.04 -15.61 23.54
CA ASP A 322 -23.85 -14.17 23.48
C ASP A 322 -23.03 -13.74 24.71
N VAL A 323 -21.90 -13.07 24.48
CA VAL A 323 -20.99 -12.69 25.57
C VAL A 323 -21.27 -11.30 26.12
N GLY A 324 -22.13 -10.50 25.48
CA GLY A 324 -22.57 -9.19 25.95
C GLY A 324 -21.43 -8.19 26.20
N GLY A 325 -21.32 -7.17 25.35
CA GLY A 325 -20.34 -6.10 25.53
C GLY A 325 -20.72 -4.83 24.78
N ASP A 326 -20.00 -3.73 25.04
CA ASP A 326 -20.23 -2.42 24.41
C ASP A 326 -19.96 -2.40 22.88
N TYR A 327 -19.58 -3.55 22.29
CA TYR A 327 -19.13 -3.72 20.90
C TYR A 327 -20.20 -4.25 19.92
N GLY A 328 -21.48 -4.35 20.32
CA GLY A 328 -22.56 -4.80 19.44
C GLY A 328 -22.79 -6.32 19.45
N ALA A 329 -23.35 -6.87 18.37
CA ALA A 329 -23.75 -8.28 18.31
C ALA A 329 -22.54 -9.25 18.31
N THR A 330 -22.62 -10.33 19.10
CA THR A 330 -21.55 -11.33 19.22
C THR A 330 -21.48 -12.25 18.00
N PHE A 331 -20.30 -12.33 17.37
CA PHE A 331 -19.99 -13.31 16.33
C PHE A 331 -18.76 -14.12 16.72
N TRP A 332 -18.87 -15.44 16.59
CA TRP A 332 -17.81 -16.41 16.83
C TRP A 332 -17.08 -16.75 15.54
N GLN A 333 -15.75 -16.76 15.61
CA GLN A 333 -14.86 -16.98 14.49
C GLN A 333 -13.94 -18.17 14.78
N TRP A 334 -13.62 -18.96 13.75
CA TRP A 334 -12.73 -20.10 13.89
C TRP A 334 -11.33 -19.63 14.30
N SER A 335 -10.80 -20.17 15.40
CA SER A 335 -9.43 -19.87 15.82
C SER A 335 -8.43 -20.57 14.90
N SER A 336 -7.44 -19.86 14.35
CA SER A 336 -6.33 -20.52 13.63
C SER A 336 -5.51 -21.41 14.57
N ASP A 337 -5.39 -21.03 15.84
CA ASP A 337 -4.82 -21.85 16.91
C ASP A 337 -5.88 -22.81 17.49
N GLN A 338 -5.72 -24.10 17.19
CA GLN A 338 -6.57 -25.19 17.67
C GLN A 338 -5.95 -25.98 18.83
N SER A 339 -4.84 -25.51 19.40
CA SER A 339 -4.22 -26.14 20.56
C SER A 339 -5.06 -25.95 21.82
N ALA A 340 -4.92 -26.85 22.80
CA ALA A 340 -5.44 -26.59 24.14
C ALA A 340 -4.56 -25.52 24.83
N PRO A 341 -5.14 -24.64 25.67
CA PRO A 341 -4.36 -23.70 26.47
C PRO A 341 -3.29 -24.44 27.28
N SER A 342 -2.05 -23.96 27.21
CA SER A 342 -0.99 -24.43 28.10
C SER A 342 -1.26 -23.97 29.53
N LEU A 343 -1.15 -24.89 30.49
CA LEU A 343 -1.30 -24.64 31.93
C LEU A 343 -0.19 -23.74 32.48
#